data_AF-A0A960WZP0-F1
#
_entry.id   AF-A0A960WZP0-F1
#
_cell.length_a   1.000
_cell.length_b   1.000
_cell.length_c   1.000
_cell.angle_alpha   90.00
_cell.angle_beta   90.00
_cell.angle_gamma   90.00
#
_symmetry.space_group_name_H-M   'P 1'
#
loop_
_entity.id
_entity.type
_entity.pdbx_description
1 polymer ?
#
loop_
_entity_poly.entity_id
_entity_poly.type
_entity_poly.pdbx_seq_one_letter_code
_entity_poly.pdbx_strand_id
1 'polypeptide(L)'
;MKTILLLLTMLSLVPATLRAEESLADKLRRAAEKAAEKAGVALDKVETKGRQWWNDAKESVKMKRPDYEKRAGDALDTYAAEIKVLKESASGVAGRDYFKTRLLALEQHLAFAQDEFETIRATPSEAEFRARQRKFDRTMWALDGALGQALEEAGE
;
A
#
# COMPACT_ATOMS: atom_id res chain seq x y z
N MET A 1 20.58 49.57 -24.59
CA MET A 1 19.36 49.60 -25.44
C MET A 1 19.30 48.25 -26.17
N LYS A 2 18.45 47.33 -25.71
CA LYS A 2 17.23 46.84 -26.38
C LYS A 2 17.46 46.21 -27.76
N THR A 3 17.30 44.88 -27.85
CA THR A 3 16.44 44.11 -28.79
C THR A 3 16.61 42.61 -28.49
N ILE A 4 15.61 41.89 -27.93
CA ILE A 4 14.40 41.30 -28.58
C ILE A 4 14.82 40.15 -29.52
N LEU A 5 14.71 38.89 -29.07
CA LEU A 5 13.57 37.97 -29.31
C LEU A 5 13.55 37.41 -30.74
N LEU A 6 13.68 36.09 -30.94
CA LEU A 6 12.65 35.22 -31.54
C LEU A 6 13.14 33.84 -32.05
N LEU A 7 12.33 32.83 -31.68
CA LEU A 7 11.92 31.60 -32.40
C LEU A 7 12.99 30.55 -32.77
N LEU A 8 12.88 29.31 -32.24
CA LEU A 8 12.08 28.17 -32.79
C LEU A 8 12.44 27.90 -34.25
N THR A 9 12.87 26.72 -34.72
CA THR A 9 12.48 25.32 -34.45
C THR A 9 13.42 24.41 -35.24
N MET A 10 13.58 23.15 -34.81
CA MET A 10 13.58 21.89 -35.59
C MET A 10 14.37 20.86 -34.77
N LEU A 11 13.73 20.09 -33.88
CA LEU A 11 12.94 18.90 -34.20
C LEU A 11 13.71 17.88 -35.06
N SER A 12 14.66 17.18 -34.46
CA SER A 12 15.10 15.86 -34.94
C SER A 12 14.48 14.79 -34.05
N LEU A 13 13.49 14.12 -34.64
CA LEU A 13 12.83 12.89 -34.21
C LEU A 13 13.80 11.86 -33.63
N VAL A 14 13.57 11.47 -32.37
CA VAL A 14 13.90 10.13 -31.86
C VAL A 14 12.59 9.56 -31.33
N PRO A 15 12.09 8.43 -31.85
CA PRO A 15 10.92 7.78 -31.29
C PRO A 15 11.36 7.02 -30.02
N ALA A 16 11.58 7.75 -28.94
CA ALA A 16 11.64 7.15 -27.63
C ALA A 16 10.19 6.84 -27.24
N THR A 17 9.86 5.56 -27.22
CA THR A 17 8.67 5.02 -26.60
C THR A 17 8.53 5.58 -25.18
N LEU A 18 7.76 6.64 -25.02
CA LEU A 18 7.22 7.09 -23.74
C LEU A 18 6.19 6.04 -23.30
N ARG A 19 6.68 4.89 -22.85
CA ARG A 19 6.01 4.20 -21.75
C ARG A 19 6.18 5.14 -20.58
N ALA A 20 5.17 5.98 -20.34
CA ALA A 20 5.03 6.66 -19.07
C ALA A 20 5.00 5.54 -18.01
N GLU A 21 6.13 5.33 -17.33
CA GLU A 21 6.09 4.72 -16.02
C GLU A 21 5.20 5.64 -15.19
N GLU A 22 3.93 5.22 -15.00
CA GLU A 22 3.04 5.86 -14.04
C GLU A 22 3.83 6.02 -12.74
N SER A 23 4.02 7.28 -12.33
CA SER A 23 4.72 7.63 -11.11
C SER A 23 4.11 6.84 -9.96
N LEU A 24 4.95 6.37 -9.04
CA LEU A 24 4.50 5.70 -7.84
C LEU A 24 3.44 6.55 -7.10
N ALA A 25 3.58 7.88 -7.15
CA ALA A 25 2.58 8.82 -6.64
C ALA A 25 1.22 8.76 -7.36
N ASP A 26 1.19 8.56 -8.68
CA ASP A 26 -0.06 8.45 -9.44
C ASP A 26 -0.78 7.11 -9.18
N LYS A 27 -0.01 6.03 -9.01
CA LYS A 27 -0.55 4.73 -8.58
C LYS A 27 -1.11 4.81 -7.17
N LEU A 28 -0.40 5.50 -6.27
CA LEU A 28 -0.83 5.73 -4.89
C LEU A 28 -2.08 6.59 -4.80
N ARG A 29 -2.16 7.65 -5.61
CA ARG A 29 -3.36 8.50 -5.66
C ARG A 29 -4.58 7.70 -6.14
N ARG A 30 -4.41 6.86 -7.16
CA ARG A 30 -5.48 5.98 -7.66
C ARG A 30 -5.85 4.87 -6.69
N ALA A 31 -4.89 4.34 -5.93
CA ALA A 31 -5.16 3.36 -4.87
C ALA A 31 -5.99 4.00 -3.76
N ALA A 32 -5.63 5.21 -3.32
CA ALA A 32 -6.38 5.99 -2.34
C ALA A 32 -7.79 6.38 -2.85
N GLU A 33 -7.92 6.82 -4.10
CA GLU A 33 -9.22 7.12 -4.73
C GLU A 33 -10.12 5.87 -4.79
N LYS A 34 -9.56 4.69 -5.14
CA LYS A 34 -10.29 3.41 -5.15
C LYS A 34 -10.65 2.90 -3.76
N ALA A 35 -9.85 3.23 -2.74
CA ALA A 35 -10.12 2.86 -1.36
C ALA A 35 -11.30 3.66 -0.81
N ALA A 36 -11.34 4.97 -1.10
CA ALA A 36 -12.45 5.85 -0.73
C ALA A 36 -13.79 5.43 -1.38
N GLU A 37 -13.77 4.99 -2.64
CA GLU A 37 -14.97 4.53 -3.36
C GLU A 37 -15.58 3.24 -2.78
N LYS A 38 -14.81 2.43 -2.05
CA LYS A 38 -15.23 1.12 -1.50
C LYS A 38 -15.76 1.17 -0.06
N ALA A 39 -15.83 2.33 0.57
CA ALA A 39 -16.24 2.54 1.97
C ALA A 39 -17.76 2.31 2.27
N GLY A 40 -18.56 1.82 1.31
CA GLY A 40 -20.03 1.89 1.40
C GLY A 40 -20.84 0.66 1.87
N VAL A 41 -20.28 -0.44 2.41
CA VAL A 41 -21.11 -1.63 2.76
C VAL A 41 -20.58 -2.39 3.97
N ALA A 42 -21.22 -2.27 5.14
CA ALA A 42 -20.79 -2.93 6.38
C ALA A 42 -21.79 -4.00 6.85
N LEU A 43 -21.50 -5.27 6.51
CA LEU A 43 -21.70 -6.51 7.29
C LEU A 43 -21.32 -7.73 6.43
N ASP A 44 -21.54 -7.69 5.11
CA ASP A 44 -21.04 -8.69 4.15
C ASP A 44 -19.51 -8.66 3.97
N LYS A 45 -18.83 -7.55 4.33
CA LYS A 45 -17.38 -7.37 4.13
C LYS A 45 -16.53 -8.25 5.05
N VAL A 46 -16.96 -8.59 6.27
CA VAL A 46 -16.09 -9.31 7.23
C VAL A 46 -15.91 -10.78 6.83
N GLU A 47 -17.01 -11.46 6.48
CA GLU A 47 -16.95 -12.86 6.02
C GLU A 47 -16.25 -12.96 4.66
N THR A 48 -16.45 -11.97 3.79
CA THR A 48 -15.80 -11.88 2.48
C THR A 48 -14.30 -11.62 2.61
N LYS A 49 -13.87 -10.70 3.49
CA LYS A 49 -12.44 -10.45 3.78
C LYS A 49 -11.76 -11.65 4.42
N GLY A 50 -12.44 -12.38 5.31
CA GLY A 50 -11.92 -13.62 5.90
C GLY A 50 -11.71 -14.73 4.86
N ARG A 51 -12.68 -14.94 3.97
CA ARG A 51 -12.55 -15.89 2.84
C ARG A 51 -11.46 -15.48 1.85
N GLN A 52 -11.37 -14.18 1.56
CA GLN A 52 -10.37 -13.64 0.65
C GLN A 52 -8.96 -13.79 1.21
N TRP A 53 -8.76 -13.50 2.50
CA TRP A 53 -7.51 -13.78 3.19
C TRP A 53 -7.12 -15.25 3.15
N TRP A 54 -8.06 -16.16 3.40
CA TRP A 54 -7.78 -17.59 3.33
C TRP A 54 -7.29 -18.03 1.94
N ASN A 55 -7.86 -17.45 0.88
CA ASN A 55 -7.42 -17.70 -0.48
C ASN A 55 -6.04 -17.07 -0.75
N ASP A 56 -5.82 -15.83 -0.32
CA ASP A 56 -4.53 -15.15 -0.47
C ASP A 56 -3.40 -15.85 0.29
N ALA A 57 -3.67 -16.35 1.50
CA ALA A 57 -2.72 -17.13 2.29
C ALA A 57 -2.39 -18.46 1.60
N LYS A 58 -3.38 -19.15 1.03
CA LYS A 58 -3.17 -20.38 0.25
C LYS A 58 -2.31 -20.13 -0.99
N GLU A 59 -2.56 -19.05 -1.71
CA GLU A 59 -1.77 -18.69 -2.88
C GLU A 59 -0.34 -18.28 -2.50
N SER A 60 -0.19 -17.54 -1.40
CA SER A 60 1.12 -17.12 -0.88
C SER A 60 2.02 -18.31 -0.56
N VAL A 61 1.48 -19.39 0.01
CA VAL A 61 2.26 -20.62 0.30
C VAL A 61 2.74 -21.32 -0.99
N LYS A 62 2.06 -21.14 -2.13
CA LYS A 62 2.45 -21.72 -3.42
C LYS A 62 3.43 -20.84 -4.20
N MET A 63 3.54 -19.55 -3.86
CA MET A 63 4.45 -18.62 -4.53
C MET A 63 5.90 -18.97 -4.28
N LYS A 64 6.76 -18.74 -5.28
CA LYS A 64 8.20 -18.78 -5.07
C LYS A 64 8.60 -17.63 -4.14
N ARG A 65 9.61 -17.85 -3.31
CA ARG A 65 10.14 -16.84 -2.37
C ARG A 65 10.35 -15.45 -2.98
N PRO A 66 11.05 -15.26 -4.12
CA PRO A 66 11.24 -13.92 -4.69
C PRO A 66 9.93 -13.25 -5.13
N ASP A 67 8.97 -14.03 -5.65
CA ASP A 67 7.67 -13.49 -6.06
C ASP A 67 6.84 -13.05 -4.84
N TYR A 68 6.90 -13.86 -3.77
CA TYR A 68 6.29 -13.52 -2.49
C TYR A 68 6.91 -12.27 -1.88
N GLU A 69 8.25 -12.21 -1.81
CA GLU A 69 8.95 -11.05 -1.25
C GLU A 69 8.61 -9.77 -2.02
N LYS A 70 8.58 -9.83 -3.35
CA LYS A 70 8.14 -8.69 -4.16
C LYS A 70 6.70 -8.28 -3.82
N ARG A 71 5.75 -9.22 -3.79
CA ARG A 71 4.34 -8.94 -3.46
C ARG A 71 4.19 -8.32 -2.07
N ALA A 72 4.88 -8.87 -1.08
CA ALA A 72 4.85 -8.37 0.29
C ALA A 72 5.44 -6.96 0.41
N GLY A 73 6.57 -6.70 -0.25
CA GLY A 73 7.17 -5.37 -0.32
C GLY A 73 6.23 -4.35 -0.98
N ASP A 74 5.68 -4.69 -2.15
CA ASP A 74 4.72 -3.84 -2.86
C ASP A 74 3.48 -3.51 -1.98
N ALA A 75 3.01 -4.46 -1.17
CA ALA A 75 1.91 -4.26 -0.24
C ALA A 75 2.29 -3.34 0.95
N LEU A 76 3.46 -3.53 1.56
CA LEU A 76 3.95 -2.65 2.63
C LEU A 76 4.13 -1.20 2.16
N ASP A 77 4.64 -1.00 0.95
CA ASP A 77 4.77 0.33 0.34
C ASP A 77 3.39 0.98 0.11
N THR A 78 2.41 0.19 -0.31
CA THR A 78 1.02 0.64 -0.47
C THR A 78 0.44 1.08 0.88
N TYR A 79 0.59 0.27 1.93
CA TYR A 79 0.11 0.59 3.28
C TYR A 79 0.76 1.85 3.85
N ALA A 80 2.08 2.01 3.65
CA ALA A 80 2.81 3.20 4.07
C ALA A 80 2.23 4.48 3.46
N ALA A 81 1.91 4.42 2.17
CA ALA A 81 1.35 5.56 1.46
C ALA A 81 -0.11 5.84 1.83
N GLU A 82 -0.94 4.82 2.03
CA GLU A 82 -2.32 4.99 2.49
C GLU A 82 -2.36 5.60 3.90
N ILE A 83 -1.49 5.15 4.81
CA ILE A 83 -1.34 5.75 6.15
C ILE A 83 -0.88 7.21 6.03
N LYS A 84 0.03 7.52 5.11
CA LYS A 84 0.44 8.90 4.85
C LYS A 84 -0.73 9.77 4.36
N VAL A 85 -1.53 9.26 3.42
CA VAL A 85 -2.74 9.95 2.94
C VAL A 85 -3.71 10.21 4.09
N LEU A 86 -3.92 9.24 4.98
CA LEU A 86 -4.79 9.42 6.15
C LEU A 86 -4.28 10.50 7.11
N LYS A 87 -2.96 10.62 7.28
CA LYS A 87 -2.35 11.67 8.12
C LYS A 87 -2.44 13.06 7.51
N GLU A 88 -2.33 13.14 6.19
CA GLU A 88 -2.40 14.39 5.43
C GLU A 88 -3.85 14.78 5.09
N SER A 89 -4.80 13.87 5.32
CA SER A 89 -6.22 14.11 5.10
C SER A 89 -6.75 15.26 5.96
N ALA A 90 -7.47 16.16 5.32
CA ALA A 90 -8.18 17.24 5.98
C ALA A 90 -9.61 16.83 6.42
N SER A 91 -9.93 15.53 6.45
CA SER A 91 -11.26 15.07 6.86
C SER A 91 -11.57 15.52 8.29
N GLY A 92 -12.84 15.80 8.58
CA GLY A 92 -13.27 16.23 9.92
C GLY A 92 -12.97 15.17 11.00
N VAL A 93 -12.80 13.91 10.60
CA VAL A 93 -12.41 12.81 11.48
C VAL A 93 -10.91 12.81 11.78
N ALA A 94 -10.05 13.22 10.84
CA ALA A 94 -8.60 13.30 11.04
C ALA A 94 -8.20 14.24 12.18
N GLY A 95 -9.02 15.25 12.48
CA GLY A 95 -8.81 16.17 13.61
C GLY A 95 -9.11 15.56 14.99
N ARG A 96 -9.80 14.43 15.08
CA ARG A 96 -10.27 13.83 16.33
C ARG A 96 -9.14 13.04 17.02
N ASP A 97 -9.02 13.19 18.34
CA ASP A 97 -7.89 12.62 19.08
C ASP A 97 -7.86 11.09 19.09
N TYR A 98 -9.04 10.44 19.08
CA TYR A 98 -9.10 8.98 18.96
C TYR A 98 -8.58 8.54 17.59
N PHE A 99 -8.83 9.30 16.52
CA PHE A 99 -8.39 8.96 15.18
C PHE A 99 -6.89 9.17 15.04
N LYS A 100 -6.32 10.24 15.61
CA LYS A 100 -4.86 10.43 15.72
C LYS A 100 -4.19 9.25 16.44
N THR A 101 -4.79 8.76 17.51
CA THR A 101 -4.30 7.58 18.24
C THR A 101 -4.34 6.32 17.35
N ARG A 102 -5.40 6.15 16.56
CA ARG A 102 -5.52 5.06 15.57
C ARG A 102 -4.43 5.17 14.49
N LEU A 103 -4.14 6.38 13.98
CA LEU A 103 -3.06 6.59 13.01
C LEU A 103 -1.70 6.23 13.59
N LEU A 104 -1.40 6.62 14.83
CA LEU A 104 -0.16 6.20 15.51
C LEU A 104 -0.06 4.68 15.64
N ALA A 105 -1.17 4.00 15.97
CA ALA A 105 -1.20 2.54 16.05
C ALA A 105 -0.96 1.88 14.67
N LEU A 106 -1.51 2.46 13.60
CA LEU A 106 -1.26 1.98 12.22
C LEU A 106 0.21 2.15 11.83
N GLU A 107 0.83 3.27 12.16
CA GLU A 107 2.27 3.49 11.90
C GLU A 107 3.14 2.48 12.65
N GLN A 108 2.84 2.22 13.93
CA GLN A 108 3.55 1.22 14.72
C GLN A 108 3.36 -0.19 14.15
N HIS A 109 2.16 -0.53 13.69
CA HIS A 109 1.87 -1.83 13.11
C HIS A 109 2.58 -2.02 11.76
N LEU A 110 2.64 -0.97 10.93
CA LEU A 110 3.42 -0.96 9.70
C LEU A 110 4.91 -1.15 9.98
N ALA A 111 5.47 -0.40 10.93
CA ALA A 111 6.88 -0.54 11.29
C ALA A 111 7.21 -1.96 11.76
N PHE A 112 6.35 -2.55 12.61
CA PHE A 112 6.46 -3.94 13.02
C PHE A 112 6.42 -4.92 11.83
N ALA A 113 5.50 -4.69 10.87
CA ALA A 113 5.41 -5.53 9.68
C ALA A 113 6.65 -5.41 8.79
N GLN A 114 7.22 -4.22 8.64
CA GLN A 114 8.47 -3.99 7.91
C GLN A 114 9.66 -4.73 8.57
N ASP A 115 9.77 -4.67 9.90
CA ASP A 115 10.80 -5.41 10.64
C ASP A 115 10.63 -6.93 10.52
N GLU A 116 9.40 -7.44 10.60
CA GLU A 116 9.11 -8.86 10.35
C GLU A 116 9.48 -9.27 8.92
N PHE A 117 9.20 -8.42 7.94
CA PHE A 117 9.50 -8.68 6.54
C PHE A 117 11.01 -8.76 6.29
N GLU A 118 11.79 -7.82 6.81
CA GLU A 118 13.25 -7.86 6.72
C GLU A 118 13.83 -9.10 7.41
N THR A 119 13.26 -9.48 8.56
CA THR A 119 13.62 -10.73 9.26
C THR A 119 13.35 -11.97 8.38
N ILE A 120 12.23 -11.99 7.64
CA ILE A 120 11.88 -13.08 6.73
C ILE A 120 12.81 -13.13 5.52
N ARG A 121 13.18 -11.98 4.96
CA ARG A 121 14.13 -11.89 3.83
C ARG A 121 15.51 -12.38 4.22
N ALA A 122 15.93 -12.15 5.46
CA ALA A 122 17.22 -12.60 5.98
C ALA A 122 17.28 -14.10 6.30
N THR A 123 16.16 -14.84 6.26
CA THR A 123 16.15 -16.25 6.64
C THR A 123 16.95 -17.12 5.66
N PRO A 124 17.88 -17.97 6.13
CA PRO A 124 18.81 -18.67 5.24
C PRO A 124 18.20 -19.89 4.54
N SER A 125 17.17 -20.50 5.13
CA SER A 125 16.53 -21.70 4.57
C SER A 125 15.09 -21.46 4.11
N GLU A 126 14.67 -22.21 3.10
CA GLU A 126 13.29 -22.18 2.61
C GLU A 126 12.31 -22.66 3.70
N ALA A 127 12.70 -23.65 4.51
CA ALA A 127 11.84 -24.19 5.57
C ALA A 127 11.54 -23.14 6.65
N GLU A 128 12.55 -22.40 7.10
CA GLU A 128 12.37 -21.31 8.07
C GLU A 128 11.62 -20.13 7.47
N PHE A 129 11.88 -19.80 6.20
CA PHE A 129 11.12 -18.80 5.46
C PHE A 129 9.62 -19.14 5.48
N ARG A 130 9.23 -20.37 5.11
CA ARG A 130 7.81 -20.80 5.12
C ARG A 130 7.18 -20.83 6.50
N ALA A 131 7.96 -21.13 7.54
CA ALA A 131 7.47 -21.08 8.92
C ALA A 131 7.12 -19.65 9.33
N ARG A 132 7.98 -18.68 8.98
CA ARG A 132 7.78 -17.26 9.31
C ARG A 132 6.76 -16.58 8.40
N GLN A 133 6.71 -16.97 7.12
CA GLN A 133 5.76 -16.47 6.11
C GLN A 133 4.32 -16.49 6.64
N ARG A 134 3.86 -17.62 7.17
CA ARG A 134 2.49 -17.76 7.71
C ARG A 134 2.18 -16.82 8.86
N LYS A 135 3.20 -16.47 9.68
CA LYS A 135 3.02 -15.53 10.78
C LYS A 135 2.89 -14.11 10.22
N PHE A 136 3.76 -13.76 9.30
CA PHE A 136 3.74 -12.45 8.66
C PHE A 136 2.51 -12.22 7.77
N ASP A 137 1.99 -13.24 7.08
CA ASP A 137 0.71 -13.16 6.35
C ASP A 137 -0.47 -12.79 7.26
N ARG A 138 -0.42 -13.16 8.55
CA ARG A 138 -1.41 -12.72 9.55
C ARG A 138 -1.19 -11.28 9.99
N THR A 139 0.07 -10.86 10.15
CA THR A 139 0.42 -9.46 10.44
C THR A 139 -0.08 -8.55 9.32
N MET A 140 0.20 -8.89 8.07
CA MET A 140 -0.26 -8.14 6.89
C MET A 140 -1.78 -8.05 6.83
N TRP A 141 -2.49 -9.14 7.11
CA TRP A 141 -3.95 -9.14 7.16
C TRP A 141 -4.54 -8.26 8.26
N ALA A 142 -3.96 -8.31 9.46
CA ALA A 142 -4.41 -7.47 10.56
C ALA A 142 -4.19 -5.98 10.24
N LEU A 143 -3.06 -5.65 9.60
CA LEU A 143 -2.76 -4.30 9.14
C LEU A 143 -3.74 -3.85 8.05
N ASP A 144 -3.98 -4.66 7.01
CA ASP A 144 -4.95 -4.41 5.94
C ASP A 144 -6.36 -4.14 6.49
N GLY A 145 -6.79 -4.97 7.46
CA GLY A 145 -8.06 -4.82 8.13
C GLY A 145 -8.18 -3.49 8.89
N ALA A 146 -7.18 -3.17 9.70
CA ALA A 146 -7.16 -1.93 10.49
C ALA A 146 -7.08 -0.68 9.61
N LEU A 147 -6.29 -0.73 8.54
CA LEU A 147 -6.13 0.35 7.58
C LEU A 147 -7.41 0.57 6.78
N GLY A 148 -8.05 -0.51 6.32
CA GLY A 148 -9.33 -0.44 5.64
C GLY A 148 -10.43 0.20 6.49
N GLN A 149 -10.45 -0.07 7.80
CA GLN A 149 -11.38 0.59 8.73
C GLN A 149 -11.09 2.09 8.85
N ALA A 150 -9.81 2.47 8.94
CA ALA A 150 -9.43 3.88 9.04
C ALA A 150 -9.73 4.66 7.75
N LEU A 151 -9.58 4.04 6.58
CA LEU A 151 -9.93 4.61 5.27
C LEU A 151 -11.44 4.79 5.12
N GLU A 152 -12.23 3.80 5.54
CA GLU A 152 -13.70 3.87 5.55
C GLU A 152 -14.18 5.03 6.44
N GLU A 153 -13.66 5.11 7.66
CA GLU A 153 -13.98 6.18 8.62
C GLU A 153 -13.50 7.57 8.17
N ALA A 154 -12.37 7.69 7.46
CA ALA A 154 -11.89 8.97 6.93
C ALA A 154 -12.66 9.45 5.70
N GLY A 155 -13.39 8.56 5.03
CA GLY A 155 -14.27 8.86 3.90
C GLY A 155 -15.69 9.29 4.30
N GLU A 156 -16.05 9.20 5.58
CA GLU A 156 -17.27 9.75 6.19
C GLU A 156 -17.13 11.25 6.52
#